data_AF-A0A1H7P7T5-F1
#
_entry.id   AF-A0A1H7P7T5-F1
#
_cell.length_a   1.000
_cell.length_b   1.000
_cell.length_c   1.000
_cell.angle_alpha   90.00
_cell.angle_beta   90.00
_cell.angle_gamma   90.00
#
_symmetry.space_group_name_H-M   'P 1'
#
loop_
_entity.id
_entity.type
_entity.pdbx_description
1 polymer ?
#
loop_
_entity_poly.entity_id
_entity_poly.type
_entity_poly.pdbx_seq_one_letter_code
_entity_poly.pdbx_strand_id
1 'polypeptide(L)'
;MTAQPVAYHHDELPRVERTPDGIGQALTGARRMAFYADLGRVRSGQEFEAVIGRWWSRAVLAPGQAERIAAARAGRIDGRRPLAEVVAGIEGTA
;
A
#
# COMPACT_ATOMS: atom_id res chain seq x y z
N MET A 1 -10.26 -9.69 -36.92
CA MET A 1 -9.55 -9.25 -35.70
C MET A 1 -10.58 -8.68 -34.74
N THR A 2 -10.93 -9.41 -33.67
CA THR A 2 -11.75 -8.86 -32.59
C THR A 2 -10.82 -8.53 -31.43
N ALA A 3 -10.65 -7.23 -31.15
CA ALA A 3 -9.95 -6.79 -29.96
C ALA A 3 -10.88 -7.04 -28.76
N GLN A 4 -10.52 -7.97 -27.87
CA GLN A 4 -11.23 -8.11 -26.61
C GLN A 4 -10.90 -6.92 -25.70
N PRO A 5 -11.90 -6.30 -25.06
CA PRO A 5 -11.65 -5.26 -24.07
C PRO A 5 -10.87 -5.88 -22.90
N VAL A 6 -9.69 -5.32 -22.61
CA VAL A 6 -8.95 -5.66 -21.40
C VAL A 6 -9.75 -5.12 -20.23
N ALA A 7 -10.42 -6.00 -19.49
CA ALA A 7 -11.02 -5.65 -18.22
C ALA A 7 -9.89 -5.27 -17.26
N TYR A 8 -9.63 -3.97 -17.13
CA TYR A 8 -8.84 -3.46 -16.02
C TYR A 8 -9.67 -3.72 -14.77
N HIS A 9 -9.30 -4.71 -13.96
CA HIS A 9 -9.75 -4.81 -12.58
C HIS A 9 -9.19 -3.60 -11.83
N HIS A 10 -9.83 -2.44 -11.98
CA HIS A 10 -9.51 -1.19 -11.28
C HIS A 10 -10.57 -0.89 -10.23
N ASP A 11 -11.19 -1.94 -9.69
CA ASP A 11 -12.28 -1.79 -8.74
C ASP A 11 -11.74 -1.67 -7.30
N GLU A 12 -11.96 -0.44 -6.79
CA GLU A 12 -12.60 -0.15 -5.49
C GLU A 12 -11.76 0.36 -4.32
N LEU A 13 -10.46 0.58 -4.46
CA LEU A 13 -9.73 1.40 -3.49
C LEU A 13 -9.36 2.76 -4.11
N PRO A 14 -9.78 3.90 -3.52
CA PRO A 14 -9.28 5.19 -3.98
C PRO A 14 -7.75 5.16 -3.88
N ARG A 15 -7.09 5.20 -5.04
CA ARG A 15 -5.64 5.22 -5.12
C ARG A 15 -5.18 6.47 -4.39
N VAL A 16 -4.47 6.29 -3.28
CA VAL A 16 -3.89 7.41 -2.53
C VAL A 16 -3.00 8.21 -3.48
N GLU A 17 -3.35 9.47 -3.72
CA GLU A 17 -2.52 10.36 -4.54
C GLU A 17 -1.18 10.60 -3.84
N ARG A 18 -0.08 10.61 -4.61
CA ARG A 18 1.27 10.85 -4.08
C ARG A 18 1.54 12.36 -3.92
N THR A 19 0.64 13.03 -3.23
CA THR A 19 0.68 14.46 -2.92
C THR A 19 0.53 14.64 -1.41
N PRO A 20 1.00 15.77 -0.82
CA PRO A 20 0.83 16.00 0.60
C PRO A 20 -0.63 15.91 1.06
N ASP A 21 -1.56 16.48 0.29
CA ASP A 21 -3.00 16.42 0.60
C ASP A 21 -3.58 15.02 0.43
N GLY A 22 -3.24 14.32 -0.66
CA GLY A 22 -3.70 12.94 -0.89
C GLY A 22 -3.27 11.99 0.23
N ILE A 23 -2.00 12.10 0.66
CA ILE A 23 -1.46 11.33 1.78
C ILE A 23 -2.12 11.75 3.10
N GLY A 24 -2.31 13.06 3.33
CA GLY A 24 -2.95 13.59 4.54
C GLY A 24 -4.40 13.13 4.71
N GLN A 25 -5.17 13.08 3.62
CA GLN A 25 -6.55 12.58 3.59
C GLN A 25 -6.63 11.08 3.88
N ALA A 26 -5.68 10.30 3.39
CA ALA A 26 -5.64 8.84 3.56
C ALA A 26 -5.20 8.39 4.97
N LEU A 27 -4.53 9.26 5.73
CA LEU A 27 -4.08 8.98 7.09
C LEU A 27 -5.08 9.50 8.13
N THR A 28 -5.24 8.77 9.23
CA THR A 28 -6.12 9.17 10.35
C THR A 28 -5.34 9.35 11.66
N GLY A 29 -5.91 10.14 12.57
CA GLY A 29 -5.42 10.32 13.94
C GLY A 29 -3.93 10.65 14.05
N ALA A 30 -3.21 9.89 14.88
CA ALA A 30 -1.80 10.10 15.18
C ALA A 30 -0.89 9.96 13.95
N ARG A 31 -1.25 9.12 12.97
CA ARG A 31 -0.46 8.94 11.74
C ARG A 31 -0.47 10.19 10.87
N ARG A 32 -1.64 10.84 10.76
CA ARG A 32 -1.77 12.11 10.03
C ARG A 32 -0.96 13.22 10.69
N MET A 33 -0.98 13.32 12.02
CA MET A 33 -0.19 14.31 12.76
C MET A 33 1.31 14.08 12.60
N ALA A 34 1.76 12.83 12.70
CA ALA A 34 3.17 12.48 12.51
C ALA A 34 3.65 12.76 11.08
N PHE A 35 2.81 12.56 10.06
CA PHE A 35 3.11 12.93 8.69
C PHE A 35 3.38 14.43 8.55
N TYR A 36 2.48 15.29 9.02
CA TYR A 36 2.68 16.73 8.94
C TYR A 36 3.86 17.22 9.79
N ALA A 37 4.14 16.58 10.93
CA ALA A 37 5.31 16.89 11.75
C ALA A 37 6.63 16.58 11.02
N ASP A 38 6.71 15.44 10.33
CA ASP A 38 7.88 15.10 9.50
C ASP A 38 8.00 16.05 8.31
N LEU A 39 6.88 16.40 7.65
CA LEU A 39 6.87 17.31 6.52
C LEU A 39 7.38 18.71 6.90
N GLY A 40 7.01 19.22 8.08
CA GLY A 40 7.50 20.52 8.58
C GLY A 40 8.99 20.55 8.97
N ARG A 41 9.63 19.39 9.13
CA ARG A 41 11.07 19.27 9.42
C ARG A 41 11.95 19.23 8.18
N VAL A 42 11.37 19.01 7.01
CA VAL A 42 12.09 18.95 5.74
C VAL A 42 12.82 20.27 5.48
N ARG A 43 14.07 20.17 5.02
CA ARG A 43 14.93 21.31 4.65
C ARG A 43 15.40 21.27 3.22
N SER A 44 15.23 20.15 2.52
CA SER A 44 15.66 19.97 1.13
C SER A 44 14.64 19.20 0.30
N GLY A 45 14.72 19.34 -1.03
CA GLY A 45 13.89 18.59 -1.96
C GLY A 45 14.12 17.06 -1.87
N GLN A 46 15.35 16.62 -1.60
CA GLN A 46 15.63 15.19 -1.43
C GLN A 46 14.96 14.62 -0.18
N GLU A 47 14.99 15.36 0.93
CA GLU A 47 14.26 14.99 2.15
C GLU A 47 12.75 14.97 1.94
N PHE A 48 12.22 15.93 1.17
CA PHE A 48 10.81 15.97 0.80
C PHE A 48 10.40 14.67 0.09
N GLU A 49 11.12 14.28 -0.96
CA GLU A 49 10.82 13.07 -1.72
C GLU A 49 10.92 11.79 -0.87
N ALA A 50 11.90 11.73 0.02
CA ALA A 50 12.05 10.62 0.96
C ALA A 50 10.87 10.53 1.94
N VAL A 51 10.42 11.67 2.49
CA VAL A 51 9.27 11.76 3.40
C VAL A 51 7.98 11.38 2.66
N ILE A 52 7.74 11.94 1.47
CA ILE A 52 6.56 11.65 0.65
C ILE A 52 6.52 10.17 0.26
N GLY A 53 7.61 9.59 -0.22
CA GLY A 53 7.67 8.18 -0.58
C GLY A 53 7.33 7.26 0.60
N ARG A 54 7.98 7.49 1.76
CA ARG A 54 7.75 6.71 2.98
C ARG A 54 6.30 6.76 3.45
N TRP A 55 5.72 7.95 3.49
CA TRP A 55 4.35 8.14 4.00
C TRP A 55 3.29 7.69 3.00
N TRP A 56 3.54 7.84 1.70
CA TRP A 56 2.67 7.31 0.66
C TRP A 56 2.57 5.78 0.73
N SER A 57 3.69 5.06 0.85
CA SER A 57 3.67 3.60 1.01
C SER A 57 2.86 3.18 2.25
N ARG A 58 2.98 3.92 3.36
CA ARG A 58 2.19 3.66 4.57
C ARG A 58 0.70 3.95 4.37
N ALA A 59 0.36 5.01 3.65
CA ALA A 59 -1.02 5.38 3.37
C ALA A 59 -1.70 4.36 2.45
N VAL A 60 -1.00 3.90 1.40
CA VAL A 60 -1.47 2.81 0.52
C VAL A 60 -1.69 1.51 1.29
N LEU A 61 -0.87 1.23 2.30
CA LEU A 61 -0.98 0.03 3.12
C LEU A 61 -1.91 0.16 4.33
N ALA A 62 -2.41 1.36 4.64
CA ALA A 62 -3.24 1.60 5.82
C ALA A 62 -4.61 0.90 5.77
N PRO A 63 -5.36 0.89 4.63
CA PRO A 63 -6.59 0.12 4.52
C PRO A 63 -6.32 -1.37 4.67
N GLY A 64 -7.04 -2.07 5.55
CA GLY A 64 -6.88 -3.51 5.71
C GLY A 64 -5.53 -3.96 6.30
N GLN A 65 -4.75 -3.05 6.91
CA GLN A 65 -3.42 -3.39 7.44
C GLN A 65 -3.52 -4.42 8.57
N ALA A 66 -4.48 -4.24 9.47
CA ALA A 66 -4.69 -5.12 10.61
C ALA A 66 -5.11 -6.52 10.14
N GLU A 67 -6.02 -6.58 9.17
CA GLU A 67 -6.52 -7.80 8.54
C GLU A 67 -5.40 -8.53 7.79
N ARG A 68 -4.54 -7.81 7.06
CA ARG A 68 -3.36 -8.40 6.39
C ARG A 68 -2.34 -8.95 7.38
N ILE A 69 -2.07 -8.23 8.47
CA ILE A 69 -1.18 -8.72 9.54
C ILE A 69 -1.78 -9.96 10.21
N ALA A 70 -3.09 -9.97 10.48
CA ALA A 70 -3.79 -11.12 11.04
C ALA A 70 -3.78 -12.32 10.08
N ALA A 71 -4.02 -12.10 8.79
CA ALA A 71 -3.94 -13.13 7.75
C ALA A 71 -2.53 -13.71 7.64
N ALA A 72 -1.50 -12.86 7.62
CA ALA A 72 -0.10 -13.29 7.57
C ALA A 72 0.28 -14.14 8.81
N ARG A 73 -0.15 -13.72 10.01
CA ARG A 73 0.02 -14.51 11.24
C ARG A 73 -0.69 -15.87 11.17
N ALA A 74 -1.80 -15.94 10.46
CA ALA A 74 -2.54 -17.19 10.22
C ALA A 74 -2.00 -18.00 9.04
N GLY A 75 -0.83 -17.64 8.49
CA GLY A 75 -0.21 -18.34 7.35
C GLY A 75 -0.94 -18.13 6.02
N ARG A 76 -1.69 -17.02 5.87
CA ARG A 76 -2.46 -16.70 4.66
C ARG A 76 -1.94 -15.44 3.96
N ILE A 77 -1.85 -15.49 2.63
CA ILE A 77 -1.61 -14.34 1.74
C ILE A 77 -2.96 -13.92 1.12
N ASP A 78 -3.17 -12.60 1.01
CA ASP A 78 -4.40 -11.95 0.50
C ASP A 78 -5.69 -12.41 1.20
N GLY A 79 -5.58 -12.85 2.46
CA GLY A 79 -6.71 -13.34 3.26
C GLY A 79 -7.32 -14.66 2.80
N ARG A 80 -6.83 -15.26 1.71
CA ARG A 80 -7.46 -16.44 1.08
C ARG A 80 -6.54 -17.64 0.88
N ARG A 81 -5.25 -17.45 0.62
CA ARG A 81 -4.36 -18.54 0.17
C ARG A 81 -3.33 -18.94 1.23
N PRO A 82 -3.10 -20.24 1.51
CA PRO A 82 -2.00 -20.68 2.35
C PRO A 82 -0.64 -20.27 1.77
N LEU A 83 0.27 -19.77 2.62
CA LEU A 83 1.63 -19.41 2.22
C LEU A 83 2.39 -20.61 1.61
N ALA A 84 2.18 -21.80 2.14
CA ALA A 84 2.80 -23.04 1.64
C ALA A 84 2.43 -23.34 0.18
N GLU A 85 1.18 -23.03 -0.22
CA GLU A 85 0.71 -23.22 -1.59
C GLU A 85 1.35 -22.22 -2.55
N VAL A 86 1.57 -20.98 -2.09
CA VAL A 86 2.26 -19.94 -2.88
C VAL A 86 3.73 -20.32 -3.09
N VAL A 87 4.42 -20.80 -2.05
CA VAL A 87 5.82 -21.23 -2.14
C VAL A 87 5.97 -22.41 -3.10
N ALA A 88 5.11 -23.43 -2.98
CA ALA A 88 5.10 -24.57 -3.89
C ALA A 88 4.87 -24.17 -5.35
N GLY A 89 4.05 -23.14 -5.61
CA GLY A 89 3.81 -22.60 -6.95
C GLY A 89 4.99 -21.83 -7.55
N ILE A 90 5.89 -21.29 -6.73
CA ILE A 90 7.12 -20.62 -7.20
C ILE A 90 8.21 -21.66 -7.49
N GLU A 91 8.25 -22.74 -6.72
CA GLU A 91 9.21 -23.84 -6.87
C GLU A 91 8.84 -24.83 -7.99
N GLY A 92 7.58 -24.86 -8.44
CA GLY A 92 7.06 -25.78 -9.47
C GLY A 92 7.28 -25.37 -10.93
N THR A 93 7.96 -24.26 -11.19
CA THR A 93 8.43 -23.88 -12.54
C THR A 93 9.93 -24.10 -12.65
N ALA A 94 10.34 -25.35 -12.86
CA ALA A 94 11.66 -25.74 -13.33
C ALA A 94 11.53 -26.90 -14.32
#